data_AF-A0A382DUA0-F1
#
_entry.id   AF-A0A382DUA0-F1
#
_cell.length_a   1.000
_cell.length_b   1.000
_cell.length_c   1.000
_cell.angle_alpha   90.00
_cell.angle_beta   90.00
_cell.angle_gamma   90.00
#
_symmetry.space_group_name_H-M   'P 1'
#
loop_
_entity.id
_entity.type
_entity.pdbx_description
1 polymer ?
#
loop_
_entity_poly.entity_id
_entity_poly.type
_entity_poly.pdbx_seq_one_letter_code
_entity_poly.pdbx_strand_id
1 'polypeptide(L)'
;FAVLIFFALNTLALFKLRREGVGGDNVYQLPLFPWLPGVYLFGILSLLIMRLVYEWQNSLTDLLFIASGLPFYLIWRRQTVAPEQRK
;
A
#
# COMPACT_ATOMS: atom_id res chain seq x y z
N PHE A 1 -3.81 2.41 12.17
CA PHE A 1 -2.90 3.36 11.48
C PHE A 1 -2.27 2.70 10.27
N ALA A 2 -1.72 1.49 10.41
CA ALA A 2 -1.19 0.66 9.32
C ALA A 2 -2.01 0.69 8.01
N VAL A 3 -3.30 0.37 8.08
CA VAL A 3 -4.20 0.30 6.91
C VAL A 3 -4.30 1.65 6.17
N LEU A 4 -4.25 2.78 6.87
CA LEU A 4 -4.33 4.11 6.25
C LEU A 4 -3.12 4.41 5.38
N ILE A 5 -1.91 4.03 5.83
CA ILE A 5 -0.70 4.14 5.03
C ILE A 5 -0.85 3.29 3.77
N PHE A 6 -1.29 2.04 3.90
CA PHE A 6 -1.50 1.15 2.75
C PHE A 6 -2.54 1.68 1.77
N PHE A 7 -3.63 2.28 2.24
CA PHE A 7 -4.64 2.89 1.35
C PHE A 7 -4.12 4.15 0.64
N ALA A 8 -3.32 4.98 1.31
CA ALA A 8 -2.65 6.10 0.67
C ALA A 8 -1.69 5.60 -0.43
N LEU A 9 -0.85 4.60 -0.11
CA LEU A 9 0.06 3.98 -1.07
C LEU A 9 -0.67 3.31 -2.23
N ASN A 10 -1.79 2.64 -1.98
CA ASN A 10 -2.62 2.03 -3.02
C ASN A 10 -3.18 3.10 -3.97
N THR A 11 -3.66 4.21 -3.43
CA THR A 11 -4.14 5.34 -4.24
C THR A 11 -3.02 5.94 -5.09
N LEU A 12 -1.82 6.10 -4.52
CA LEU A 12 -0.64 6.55 -5.26
C LEU A 12 -0.22 5.54 -6.35
N ALA A 13 -0.28 4.24 -6.04
CA ALA A 13 -0.02 3.17 -6.99
C ALA A 13 -1.03 3.19 -8.14
N LEU A 14 -2.31 3.48 -7.87
CA LEU A 14 -3.33 3.66 -8.90
C LEU A 14 -2.99 4.84 -9.83
N PHE A 15 -2.56 5.98 -9.27
CA PHE A 15 -2.08 7.12 -10.07
C PHE A 15 -0.86 6.75 -10.91
N LYS A 16 0.10 6.01 -10.33
CA LYS A 16 1.30 5.52 -11.05
C LYS A 16 0.91 4.57 -12.18
N LEU A 17 0.05 3.59 -11.91
CA LEU A 17 -0.45 2.60 -12.87
C LEU A 17 -1.14 3.28 -14.07
N ARG A 18 -1.96 4.30 -13.78
CA ARG A 18 -2.61 5.12 -14.81
C ARG A 18 -1.61 5.91 -15.63
N ARG A 19 -0.59 6.49 -14.99
CA ARG A 19 0.46 7.25 -15.69
C ARG A 19 1.32 6.35 -16.60
N GLU A 20 1.53 5.11 -16.19
CA GLU A 20 2.29 4.11 -16.97
C GLU A 20 1.44 3.43 -18.06
N GLY A 21 0.15 3.75 -18.18
CA GLY A 21 -0.73 3.19 -19.21
C GLY A 21 -0.97 1.69 -19.07
N VAL A 22 -0.79 1.14 -17.86
CA VAL A 22 -0.84 -0.30 -17.65
C VAL A 22 -2.29 -0.78 -17.64
N GLY A 23 -2.63 -1.61 -18.64
CA GLY A 23 -3.91 -2.33 -18.72
C GLY A 23 -4.59 -2.33 -20.11
N GLY A 24 -4.08 -1.59 -21.09
CA GLY A 24 -4.57 -1.61 -22.49
C GLY A 24 -5.95 -0.98 -22.70
N ASP A 25 -6.54 -1.18 -23.89
CA ASP A 25 -7.77 -0.50 -24.34
C ASP A 25 -9.03 -0.88 -23.54
N ASN A 26 -8.99 -1.92 -22.71
CA ASN A 26 -10.12 -2.42 -21.90
C ASN A 26 -10.03 -2.07 -20.41
N VAL A 27 -9.29 -1.01 -20.03
CA VAL A 27 -9.24 -0.57 -18.62
C VAL A 27 -10.48 0.23 -18.26
N TYR A 28 -11.24 -0.27 -17.27
CA TYR A 28 -12.37 0.46 -16.68
C TYR A 28 -11.95 1.88 -16.31
N GLN A 29 -12.57 2.88 -16.93
CA GLN A 29 -12.32 4.28 -16.66
C GLN A 29 -13.12 4.68 -15.41
N LEU A 30 -12.43 5.17 -14.38
CA LEU A 30 -13.14 5.70 -13.23
C LEU A 30 -13.88 6.96 -13.68
N PRO A 31 -15.21 7.05 -13.50
CA PRO A 31 -15.92 8.29 -13.71
C PRO A 31 -15.34 9.34 -12.76
N LEU A 32 -15.08 10.55 -13.27
CA LEU A 32 -14.51 11.68 -12.53
C LEU A 32 -13.04 11.50 -12.10
N PHE A 33 -12.28 10.62 -12.76
CA PHE A 33 -10.82 10.64 -12.65
C PHE A 33 -10.26 11.98 -13.20
N PRO A 34 -9.27 12.63 -12.56
CA PRO A 34 -8.49 12.24 -11.37
C PRO A 34 -9.05 12.76 -10.03
N TRP A 35 -10.18 13.47 -10.04
CA TRP A 35 -10.72 14.16 -8.86
C TRP A 35 -11.13 13.20 -7.74
N LEU A 36 -11.82 12.11 -8.08
CA LEU A 36 -12.25 11.10 -7.10
C LEU A 36 -11.08 10.55 -6.26
N PRO A 37 -10.03 9.96 -6.87
CA PRO A 37 -8.89 9.46 -6.11
C PRO A 37 -8.08 10.57 -5.44
N GLY A 38 -8.08 11.80 -5.97
CA GLY A 38 -7.44 12.94 -5.32
C GLY A 38 -8.10 13.33 -3.99
N VAL A 39 -9.43 13.46 -3.97
CA VAL A 39 -10.19 13.77 -2.75
C VAL A 39 -10.08 12.63 -1.74
N TYR A 40 -10.14 11.38 -2.19
CA TYR A 40 -9.95 10.21 -1.35
C TYR A 40 -8.57 10.20 -0.67
N LEU A 41 -7.49 10.47 -1.43
CA LEU A 41 -6.13 10.56 -0.89
C LEU A 41 -6.04 11.67 0.17
N PHE A 42 -6.64 12.82 -0.08
CA PHE A 42 -6.65 13.94 0.86
C PHE A 42 -7.36 13.58 2.18
N GLY A 43 -8.50 12.87 2.10
CA GLY A 43 -9.22 12.40 3.28
C GLY A 43 -8.39 11.42 4.11
N ILE A 44 -7.74 10.44 3.45
CA ILE A 44 -6.87 9.48 4.15
C ILE A 44 -5.68 10.18 4.79
N LEU A 45 -5.00 11.08 4.08
CA LEU A 45 -3.86 11.82 4.61
C LEU A 45 -4.26 12.63 5.85
N SER A 46 -5.41 13.29 5.80
CA SER A 46 -5.95 14.04 6.93
C SER A 46 -6.19 13.14 8.15
N LEU A 47 -6.84 11.98 7.94
CA LEU A 47 -7.07 11.00 9.00
C LEU A 47 -5.76 10.41 9.54
N LEU A 48 -4.77 10.19 8.67
CA LEU A 48 -3.46 9.67 9.02
C LEU A 48 -2.70 10.66 9.91
N ILE A 49 -2.68 11.95 9.55
CA ILE A 49 -2.07 13.02 10.35
C ILE A 49 -2.77 13.15 11.70
N MET A 50 -4.11 13.17 11.73
CA MET A 50 -4.84 13.22 12.98
C MET A 50 -4.48 12.03 13.88
N ARG A 51 -4.51 10.80 13.37
CA ARG A 51 -4.12 9.62 14.15
C ARG A 51 -2.70 9.70 14.68
N LEU A 52 -1.78 10.24 13.88
CA LEU A 52 -0.38 10.37 14.26
C LEU A 52 -0.20 11.32 15.45
N VAL A 53 -0.97 12.41 15.50
CA VAL A 53 -0.95 13.39 16.58
C VAL A 53 -1.65 12.88 17.83
N TYR A 54 -2.83 12.25 17.69
CA TYR A 54 -3.63 11.80 18.83
C TYR A 54 -3.12 10.49 19.45
N GLU A 55 -2.59 9.57 18.65
CA GLU A 55 -2.20 8.22 19.09
C GLU A 55 -0.83 7.79 18.51
N TRP A 56 0.20 8.58 18.79
CA TRP A 56 1.57 8.31 18.33
C TRP A 56 2.08 6.92 18.75
N GLN A 57 1.81 6.50 20.00
CA GLN A 57 2.26 5.22 20.55
C GLN A 57 1.63 4.03 19.82
N ASN A 58 0.31 4.06 19.58
CA ASN A 58 -0.39 3.01 18.85
C ASN A 58 0.07 2.95 17.39
N SER A 59 0.37 4.10 16.79
CA SER A 59 0.90 4.19 15.43
C SER A 59 2.29 3.57 15.30
N LEU A 60 3.13 3.69 16.33
CA LEU A 60 4.44 3.03 16.42
C LEU A 60 4.31 1.51 16.52
N THR A 61 3.39 1.01 17.35
CA THR A 61 3.12 -0.43 17.47
C THR A 61 2.65 -1.02 16.14
N ASP A 62 1.73 -0.33 15.45
CA ASP A 62 1.27 -0.72 14.10
C ASP A 62 2.44 -0.80 13.10
N LEU A 63 3.37 0.17 13.16
CA LEU A 63 4.53 0.22 12.27
C LEU A 63 5.53 -0.89 12.56
N LEU A 64 5.81 -1.16 13.84
CA LEU A 64 6.64 -2.28 14.28
C LEU A 64 6.04 -3.62 13.85
N PHE A 65 4.72 -3.75 13.93
CA PHE A 65 4.02 -4.96 13.49
C PHE A 65 4.20 -5.19 11.98
N ILE A 66 4.03 -4.15 11.15
CA ILE A 66 4.31 -4.25 9.71
C ILE A 66 5.80 -4.57 9.46
N ALA A 67 6.71 -3.88 10.14
CA ALA A 67 8.15 -4.06 9.98
C ALA A 67 8.58 -5.49 10.35
N SER A 68 7.93 -6.13 11.32
CA SER A 68 8.16 -7.53 11.69
C SER A 68 7.77 -8.54 10.61
N GLY A 69 6.86 -8.16 9.70
CA GLY A 69 6.55 -8.96 8.51
C GLY A 69 7.70 -8.99 7.50
N LEU A 70 8.56 -7.97 7.48
CA LEU A 70 9.70 -7.87 6.56
C LEU A 70 10.79 -8.94 6.82
N PRO A 71 11.31 -9.15 8.05
CA PRO A 71 12.26 -10.22 8.31
C PRO A 71 11.63 -11.60 8.07
N PHE A 72 10.34 -11.78 8.36
CA PHE A 72 9.64 -13.01 8.06
C PHE A 72 9.60 -13.30 6.55
N TYR A 73 9.26 -12.29 5.73
CA TYR A 73 9.31 -12.40 4.27
C TYR A 73 10.72 -12.75 3.76
N LEU A 74 11.77 -12.16 4.31
CA LEU A 74 13.16 -12.44 3.90
C LEU A 74 13.58 -13.88 4.22
N ILE A 75 13.20 -14.40 5.39
CA ILE A 75 13.47 -15.80 5.77
C ILE A 75 12.72 -16.76 4.84
N TRP A 76 11.44 -16.49 4.59
CA TRP A 76 10.62 -17.33 3.70
C TRP A 76 11.13 -17.31 2.26
N ARG A 77 11.48 -16.13 1.72
CA ARG A 77 12.01 -15.99 0.35
C ARG A 77 13.25 -16.84 0.13
N ARG A 78 14.11 -17.01 1.14
CA ARG A 78 15.29 -17.88 1.07
C ARG A 78 14.94 -19.36 0.99
N GLN A 79 13.79 -19.78 1.52
CA GLN A 79 13.31 -21.16 1.48
C GLN A 79 12.58 -21.49 0.18
N THR A 80 11.97 -20.51 -0.48
CA THR A 80 11.28 -20.72 -1.77
C THR A 80 12.23 -20.80 -2.97
N VAL A 81 13.48 -20.35 -2.81
CA VAL A 81 14.59 -20.61 -3.75
C VAL A 81 15.35 -21.88 -3.33
N ALA A 82 14.69 -22.82 -2.63
CA ALA A 82 15.19 -24.19 -2.55
C ALA A 82 15.01 -24.84 -3.94
N PRO A 83 16.08 -25.36 -4.54
CA PRO A 83 16.14 -25.67 -5.97
C PRO A 83 15.15 -26.77 -6.33
N GLU A 84 14.56 -26.61 -7.50
CA GLU A 84 13.80 -27.61 -8.25
C GLU A 84 14.70 -28.85 -8.50
N GLN A 85 14.76 -29.73 -7.50
CA GLN A 85 15.44 -31.02 -7.53
C GLN A 85 14.40 -32.11 -7.24
N ARG A 86 13.54 -32.35 -8.23
CA ARG A 86 12.75 -33.59 -8.48
C ARG A 86 11.81 -33.25 -9.64
N LYS A 87 11.84 -33.90 -10.81
CA LYS A 87 12.00 -35.34 -11.03
C LYS A 87 12.35 -35.58 -12.50
#